data_AF-A0A3D9YTP3-F1
#
_entry.id   AF-A0A3D9YTP3-F1
#
_cell.length_a   1.000
_cell.length_b   1.000
_cell.length_c   1.000
_cell.angle_alpha   90.00
_cell.angle_beta   90.00
_cell.angle_gamma   90.00
#
_symmetry.space_group_name_H-M   'P 1'
#
loop_
_entity.id
_entity.type
_entity.pdbx_description
1 polymer ?
#
loop_
_entity_poly.entity_id
_entity_poly.type
_entity_poly.pdbx_seq_one_letter_code
_entity_poly.pdbx_strand_id
1 'polypeptide(L)'
;MAKKYIPPKQGVASQLFDVASLLALVFGALFLPIWLKIAVPSRVEELPPGVSYQLQTDGSKKWSGLTWEKLRQNPTMQQQWEKLGYSKEQAADIITQPFKYDIDVLGVGITAIVVIGYFVFMLVMSEKEYREVIAEKFD
;
A
#
# COMPACT_ATOMS: atom_id res chain seq x y z
N MET A 1 33.88 28.28 28.63
CA MET A 1 33.99 28.19 27.16
C MET A 1 33.92 26.73 26.77
N ALA A 2 32.74 26.24 26.40
CA ALA A 2 32.58 24.88 25.90
C ALA A 2 33.45 24.69 24.64
N LYS A 3 34.12 23.53 24.53
CA LYS A 3 34.92 23.21 23.33
C LYS A 3 33.97 23.00 22.16
N LYS A 4 34.09 23.84 21.12
CA LYS A 4 33.32 23.70 19.88
C LYS A 4 33.58 22.33 19.25
N TYR A 5 32.52 21.56 19.02
CA TYR A 5 32.63 20.23 18.42
C TYR A 5 33.14 20.33 16.97
N ILE A 6 34.07 19.43 16.60
CA ILE A 6 34.58 19.30 15.23
C ILE A 6 34.22 17.89 14.76
N PRO A 7 33.32 17.75 13.77
CA PRO A 7 32.89 16.42 13.32
C PRO A 7 34.02 15.67 12.60
N PRO A 8 34.10 14.34 12.77
CA PRO A 8 35.06 13.51 12.05
C PRO A 8 34.74 13.49 10.54
N LYS A 9 35.77 13.51 9.69
CA LYS A 9 35.59 13.36 8.24
C LYS A 9 35.33 11.90 7.90
N GLN A 10 34.20 11.62 7.27
CA GLN A 10 33.85 10.29 6.79
C GLN A 10 34.74 9.88 5.61
N GLY A 11 35.19 8.62 5.57
CA GLY A 11 35.99 8.08 4.48
C GLY A 11 35.15 7.70 3.26
N VAL A 12 35.78 7.66 2.08
CA VAL A 12 35.11 7.34 0.80
C VAL A 12 34.42 5.96 0.83
N ALA A 13 35.07 4.97 1.44
CA ALA A 13 34.51 3.61 1.52
C ALA A 13 33.22 3.54 2.36
N SER A 14 33.18 4.22 3.51
CA SER A 14 31.98 4.26 4.35
C SER A 14 30.88 5.11 3.74
N GLN A 15 31.23 6.16 2.98
CA GLN A 15 30.25 6.94 2.21
C GLN A 15 29.60 6.10 1.10
N LEU A 16 30.39 5.29 0.38
CA LEU A 16 29.85 4.41 -0.67
C LEU A 16 28.91 3.35 -0.09
N PHE A 17 29.28 2.75 1.05
CA PHE A 17 28.42 1.77 1.75
C PHE A 17 27.10 2.39 2.24
N ASP A 18 27.16 3.61 2.78
CA ASP A 18 25.98 4.34 3.25
C ASP A 18 25.02 4.61 2.09
N VAL A 19 25.52 5.14 0.97
CA VAL A 19 24.71 5.40 -0.23
C VAL A 19 24.10 4.11 -0.78
N ALA A 20 24.88 3.03 -0.85
CA ALA A 20 24.38 1.74 -1.33
C ALA A 20 23.28 1.18 -0.42
N SER A 21 23.44 1.31 0.91
CA SER A 21 22.46 0.89 1.89
C SER A 21 21.17 1.71 1.79
N LEU A 22 21.30 3.04 1.66
CA LEU A 22 20.16 3.93 1.48
C LEU A 22 19.40 3.60 0.20
N LEU A 23 20.10 3.39 -0.92
CA LEU A 23 19.47 2.95 -2.17
C LEU A 23 18.74 1.62 -1.96
N ALA A 24 19.39 0.61 -1.38
CA ALA A 24 18.76 -0.69 -1.13
C ALA A 24 17.50 -0.57 -0.27
N LEU A 25 17.52 0.25 0.78
CA LEU A 25 16.36 0.49 1.64
C LEU A 25 15.23 1.23 0.91
N VAL A 26 15.55 2.23 0.07
CA VAL A 26 14.54 2.94 -0.73
C VAL A 26 13.89 2.01 -1.74
N PHE A 27 14.68 1.26 -2.51
CA PHE A 27 14.15 0.26 -3.44
C PHE A 27 13.36 -0.82 -2.69
N GLY A 28 13.86 -1.30 -1.56
CA GLY A 28 13.15 -2.24 -0.70
C GLY A 28 11.79 -1.71 -0.26
N ALA A 29 11.73 -0.48 0.28
CA ALA A 29 10.49 0.14 0.73
C ALA A 29 9.46 0.32 -0.39
N LEU A 30 9.91 0.64 -1.61
CA LEU A 30 9.03 0.85 -2.77
C LEU A 30 8.55 -0.47 -3.41
N PHE A 31 9.44 -1.44 -3.58
CA PHE A 31 9.16 -2.64 -4.37
C PHE A 31 8.75 -3.86 -3.55
N LEU A 32 9.18 -3.98 -2.29
CA LEU A 32 8.84 -5.12 -1.44
C LEU A 32 7.30 -5.27 -1.27
N PRO A 33 6.53 -4.20 -1.00
CA PRO A 33 5.07 -4.32 -0.88
C PRO A 33 4.39 -4.75 -2.18
N ILE A 34 4.94 -4.35 -3.33
CA ILE A 34 4.43 -4.74 -4.65
C ILE A 34 4.73 -6.21 -4.91
N TRP A 35 5.95 -6.65 -4.62
CA TRP A 35 6.36 -8.05 -4.82
C TRP A 35 5.58 -9.01 -3.92
N LEU A 36 5.30 -8.59 -2.69
CA LEU A 36 4.45 -9.32 -1.74
C LEU A 36 2.96 -9.20 -2.06
N LYS A 37 2.57 -8.43 -3.08
CA LYS A 37 1.18 -8.18 -3.49
C LYS A 37 0.28 -7.60 -2.38
N ILE A 38 0.86 -6.90 -1.42
CA ILE A 38 0.15 -6.27 -0.30
C ILE A 38 -0.23 -4.81 -0.57
N ALA A 39 0.37 -4.19 -1.60
CA ALA A 39 0.16 -2.76 -1.92
C ALA A 39 -1.06 -2.46 -2.82
N VAL A 40 -1.69 -3.49 -3.40
CA VAL A 40 -2.84 -3.29 -4.30
C VAL A 40 -4.13 -3.50 -3.49
N PRO A 41 -5.07 -2.54 -3.46
CA PRO A 41 -6.40 -2.79 -2.92
C PRO A 41 -7.00 -3.96 -3.69
N SER A 42 -7.10 -5.10 -3.00
CA SER A 42 -7.57 -6.32 -3.62
C SER A 42 -9.04 -6.12 -3.93
N ARG A 43 -9.36 -5.91 -5.22
CA ARG A 43 -10.72 -6.12 -5.70
C ARG A 43 -11.08 -7.55 -5.31
N VAL A 44 -12.11 -7.69 -4.49
CA VAL A 44 -12.54 -9.01 -4.05
C VAL A 44 -13.54 -9.48 -5.08
N GLU A 45 -13.32 -10.66 -5.64
CA GLU A 45 -14.31 -11.24 -6.53
C GLU A 45 -15.49 -11.72 -5.69
N GLU A 46 -16.64 -11.08 -5.90
CA GLU A 46 -17.89 -11.42 -5.24
C GLU A 46 -18.94 -11.76 -6.29
N LEU A 47 -19.18 -13.06 -6.44
CA LEU A 47 -20.16 -13.58 -7.40
C LEU A 47 -21.56 -13.61 -6.76
N PRO A 48 -22.59 -13.07 -7.44
CA PRO A 48 -23.96 -13.22 -6.99
C PRO A 48 -24.40 -14.70 -6.94
N PRO A 49 -25.34 -15.08 -6.06
CA PRO A 49 -25.85 -16.44 -5.99
C PRO A 49 -26.35 -16.95 -7.34
N GLY A 50 -25.88 -18.13 -7.75
CA GLY A 50 -26.27 -18.76 -9.01
C GLY A 50 -25.74 -18.05 -10.26
N VAL A 51 -24.67 -17.26 -10.12
CA VAL A 51 -23.81 -16.79 -11.21
C VAL A 51 -22.45 -17.43 -11.05
N SER A 52 -21.93 -18.04 -12.11
CA SER A 52 -20.58 -18.59 -12.14
C SER A 52 -19.93 -18.29 -13.49
N TYR A 53 -18.62 -18.45 -13.56
CA TYR A 53 -17.92 -18.40 -14.84
C TYR A 53 -16.85 -19.50 -14.93
N GLN A 54 -16.45 -19.79 -16.16
CA GLN A 54 -15.28 -20.60 -16.46
C GLN A 54 -14.26 -19.75 -17.20
N LEU A 55 -12.99 -19.82 -16.79
CA LEU A 55 -11.88 -19.19 -17.52
C LEU A 55 -11.62 -19.98 -18.79
N GLN A 56 -11.62 -19.28 -19.91
CA GLN A 56 -11.25 -19.81 -21.22
C GLN A 56 -9.74 -19.69 -21.43
N THR A 57 -9.22 -20.44 -22.40
CA THR A 57 -7.79 -20.49 -22.72
C THR A 57 -7.19 -19.14 -23.12
N ASP A 58 -8.02 -18.21 -23.59
CA ASP A 58 -7.66 -16.83 -23.97
C ASP A 58 -7.69 -15.84 -22.78
N GLY A 59 -8.04 -16.31 -21.58
CA GLY A 59 -8.20 -15.47 -20.38
C GLY A 59 -9.57 -14.81 -20.24
N SER A 60 -10.50 -15.02 -21.17
CA SER A 60 -11.87 -14.50 -21.08
C SER A 60 -12.73 -15.35 -20.13
N LYS A 61 -13.75 -14.72 -19.52
CA LYS A 61 -14.70 -15.39 -18.63
C LYS A 61 -15.95 -15.78 -19.39
N LYS A 62 -16.26 -17.08 -19.42
CA LYS A 62 -17.54 -17.60 -19.93
C LYS A 62 -18.54 -17.69 -18.80
N TRP A 63 -19.50 -16.77 -18.80
CA TRP A 63 -20.50 -16.63 -17.74
C TRP A 63 -21.68 -17.62 -17.87
N SER A 64 -22.17 -18.12 -16.74
CA SER A 64 -23.36 -18.96 -16.60
C SER A 64 -24.35 -18.34 -15.61
N GLY A 65 -25.64 -18.34 -15.97
CA GLY A 65 -26.70 -17.78 -15.12
C GLY A 65 -26.71 -16.25 -15.01
N LEU A 66 -25.95 -15.55 -15.88
CA LEU A 66 -25.74 -14.10 -15.83
C LEU A 66 -26.96 -13.30 -16.32
N THR A 67 -27.52 -12.50 -15.40
CA THR A 67 -28.61 -11.57 -15.68
C THR A 67 -28.32 -10.24 -14.99
N TRP A 68 -28.81 -9.14 -15.57
CA TRP A 68 -28.67 -7.81 -14.97
C TRP A 68 -29.30 -7.72 -13.58
N GLU A 69 -30.42 -8.41 -13.38
CA GLU A 69 -31.09 -8.49 -12.07
C GLU A 69 -30.20 -9.13 -11.01
N LYS A 70 -29.52 -10.26 -11.32
CA LYS A 70 -28.58 -10.89 -10.37
C LYS A 70 -27.34 -10.03 -10.10
N LEU A 71 -26.93 -9.20 -11.06
CA LEU A 71 -25.90 -8.17 -10.87
C LEU A 71 -26.40 -6.94 -10.08
N ARG A 72 -27.64 -6.98 -9.59
CA ARG A 72 -28.31 -5.88 -8.87
C ARG A 72 -28.38 -4.59 -9.70
N GLN A 73 -28.46 -4.70 -11.03
CA GLN A 73 -28.55 -3.57 -11.95
C GLN A 73 -29.99 -3.35 -12.41
N ASN A 74 -30.55 -2.17 -12.11
CA ASN A 74 -31.86 -1.77 -12.62
C ASN A 74 -31.77 -1.30 -14.09
N PRO A 75 -32.91 -1.13 -14.81
CA PRO A 75 -32.88 -0.73 -16.22
C PRO A 75 -32.14 0.58 -16.49
N THR A 76 -32.21 1.55 -15.58
CA THR A 76 -31.49 2.82 -15.71
C THR A 76 -29.97 2.62 -15.66
N MET A 77 -29.48 1.75 -14.77
CA MET A 77 -28.06 1.42 -14.68
C MET A 77 -27.56 0.65 -15.90
N GLN A 78 -28.38 -0.28 -16.42
CA GLN A 78 -28.07 -1.03 -17.64
C GLN A 78 -27.83 -0.09 -18.82
N GLN A 79 -28.70 0.92 -19.00
CA GLN A 79 -28.53 1.93 -20.04
C GLN A 79 -27.23 2.73 -19.90
N GLN A 80 -26.71 2.94 -18.68
CA GLN A 80 -25.42 3.62 -18.50
C GLN A 80 -24.26 2.74 -18.98
N TRP A 81 -24.29 1.44 -18.67
CA TRP A 81 -23.31 0.50 -19.19
C TRP A 81 -23.31 0.43 -20.71
N GLU A 82 -24.49 0.37 -21.32
CA GLU A 82 -24.65 0.39 -22.78
C GLU A 82 -24.13 1.69 -23.40
N LYS A 83 -24.40 2.86 -22.78
CA LYS A 83 -23.83 4.15 -23.22
C LYS A 83 -22.31 4.20 -23.14
N LEU A 84 -21.74 3.51 -22.16
CA LEU A 84 -20.29 3.35 -22.03
C LEU A 84 -19.72 2.32 -23.02
N GLY A 85 -20.57 1.65 -23.82
CA GLY A 85 -20.17 0.66 -24.81
C GLY A 85 -19.90 -0.73 -24.22
N TYR A 86 -20.31 -1.00 -22.98
CA TYR A 86 -20.12 -2.29 -22.34
C TYR A 86 -21.30 -3.23 -22.58
N SER A 87 -20.99 -4.48 -22.95
CA SER A 87 -21.97 -5.58 -22.88
C SER A 87 -22.23 -5.99 -21.44
N LYS A 88 -23.29 -6.77 -21.22
CA LYS A 88 -23.62 -7.35 -19.92
C LYS A 88 -22.46 -8.15 -19.32
N GLU A 89 -21.78 -8.94 -20.15
CA GLU A 89 -20.65 -9.79 -19.75
C GLU A 89 -19.45 -8.92 -19.34
N GLN A 90 -19.16 -7.86 -20.10
CA GLN A 90 -18.08 -6.94 -19.78
C GLN A 90 -18.38 -6.11 -18.53
N ALA A 91 -19.64 -5.69 -18.35
CA ALA A 91 -20.08 -5.04 -17.13
C ALA A 91 -20.00 -6.00 -15.93
N ALA A 92 -20.33 -7.28 -16.11
CA ALA A 92 -20.24 -8.29 -15.06
C ALA A 92 -18.80 -8.47 -14.55
N ASP A 93 -17.81 -8.47 -15.44
CA ASP A 93 -16.39 -8.53 -15.06
C ASP A 93 -15.98 -7.36 -14.13
N ILE A 94 -16.60 -6.20 -14.29
CA ILE A 94 -16.33 -5.01 -13.47
C ILE A 94 -17.16 -5.04 -12.17
N ILE A 95 -18.46 -5.31 -12.28
CA ILE A 95 -19.41 -5.28 -11.15
C ILE A 95 -19.07 -6.34 -10.10
N THR A 96 -18.63 -7.51 -10.52
CA THR A 96 -18.28 -8.62 -9.62
C THR A 96 -16.92 -8.45 -8.94
N GLN A 97 -16.22 -7.35 -9.19
CA GLN A 97 -14.93 -7.03 -8.57
C GLN A 97 -15.01 -5.73 -7.75
N PRO A 98 -15.93 -5.62 -6.77
CA PRO A 98 -16.06 -4.43 -5.96
C PRO A 98 -14.80 -4.16 -5.13
N PHE A 99 -14.61 -2.89 -4.77
CA PHE A 99 -13.66 -2.51 -3.74
C PHE A 99 -14.24 -2.84 -2.37
N LYS A 100 -13.49 -3.57 -1.56
CA LYS A 100 -13.83 -3.84 -0.17
C LYS A 100 -13.33 -2.68 0.69
N TYR A 101 -14.27 -1.90 1.23
CA TYR A 101 -13.98 -0.72 2.06
C TYR A 101 -13.87 -1.04 3.55
N ASP A 102 -13.66 -2.31 3.90
CA ASP A 102 -13.47 -2.70 5.29
C ASP A 102 -12.12 -2.17 5.80
N ILE A 103 -12.18 -1.49 6.94
CA ILE A 103 -10.98 -0.99 7.61
C ILE A 103 -10.29 -2.17 8.28
N ASP A 104 -9.06 -2.46 7.86
CA ASP A 104 -8.19 -3.40 8.58
C ASP A 104 -7.69 -2.74 9.88
N VAL A 105 -8.50 -2.87 10.94
CA VAL A 105 -8.20 -2.31 12.26
C VAL A 105 -6.89 -2.86 12.82
N LEU A 106 -6.56 -4.13 12.53
CA LEU A 106 -5.30 -4.74 12.96
C LEU A 106 -4.11 -4.10 12.24
N GLY A 107 -4.20 -3.96 10.91
CA GLY A 107 -3.19 -3.28 10.10
C GLY A 107 -2.94 -1.85 10.57
N VAL A 108 -4.02 -1.09 10.80
CA VAL A 108 -3.96 0.28 11.36
C VAL A 108 -3.27 0.28 12.73
N GLY A 109 -3.63 -0.66 13.61
CA GLY A 109 -3.01 -0.80 14.93
C GLY A 109 -1.50 -1.09 14.84
N ILE A 110 -1.09 -1.99 13.95
CA ILE A 110 0.32 -2.31 13.72
C ILE A 110 1.07 -1.07 13.22
N THR A 111 0.52 -0.34 12.24
CA THR A 111 1.13 0.90 11.74
C THR A 111 1.31 1.93 12.86
N ALA A 112 0.29 2.11 13.71
CA ALA A 112 0.38 3.03 14.85
C ALA A 112 1.50 2.62 15.82
N ILE A 113 1.61 1.33 16.16
CA ILE A 113 2.66 0.80 17.04
C ILE A 113 4.04 1.04 16.43
N VAL A 114 4.23 0.77 15.14
CA VAL A 114 5.53 0.98 14.46
C VAL A 114 5.93 2.45 14.49
N VAL A 115 4.99 3.37 14.20
CA VAL A 115 5.26 4.81 14.22
C VAL A 115 5.61 5.28 15.63
N ILE A 116 4.82 4.92 16.63
CA ILE A 116 5.08 5.28 18.03
C ILE A 116 6.41 4.70 18.51
N GLY A 117 6.67 3.42 18.21
CA GLY A 117 7.91 2.73 18.55
C GLY A 117 9.14 3.42 17.95
N TYR A 118 9.05 3.86 16.68
CA TYR A 118 10.10 4.64 16.03
C TYR A 118 10.37 5.97 16.77
N PHE A 119 9.34 6.73 17.13
CA PHE A 119 9.50 7.98 17.86
C PHE A 119 10.10 7.77 19.25
N VAL A 120 9.64 6.75 19.99
CA VAL A 120 10.21 6.39 21.30
C VAL A 120 11.68 6.01 21.16
N PHE A 121 12.02 5.17 20.18
CA PHE A 121 13.40 4.79 19.90
C PHE A 121 14.28 6.01 19.59
N MET A 122 13.81 6.90 18.71
CA MET A 122 14.49 8.15 18.40
C MET A 122 14.76 8.99 19.66
N LEU A 123 13.75 9.21 20.50
CA LEU A 123 13.90 10.01 21.72
C LEU A 123 14.92 9.41 22.70
N VAL A 124 14.88 8.09 22.90
CA VAL A 124 15.80 7.39 23.81
C VAL A 124 17.23 7.40 23.27
N MET A 125 17.41 7.12 21.99
CA MET A 125 18.75 7.02 21.39
C MET A 125 19.41 8.39 21.20
N SER A 126 18.62 9.44 20.95
CA SER A 126 19.12 10.80 20.71
C SER A 126 19.29 11.64 21.98
N GLU A 127 18.95 11.12 23.17
CA GLU A 127 18.98 11.90 24.42
C GLU A 127 20.35 12.56 24.66
N LYS A 128 21.43 11.80 24.47
CA LYS A 128 22.80 12.27 24.71
C LYS A 128 23.16 13.43 23.77
N GLU A 129 22.91 13.25 22.48
CA GLU A 129 23.22 14.25 21.44
C GLU A 129 22.40 15.53 21.66
N TYR A 130 21.12 15.42 22.02
CA TYR A 130 20.28 16.58 22.33
C TYR A 130 20.81 17.36 23.55
N ARG A 131 21.24 16.67 24.61
CA ARG A 131 21.83 17.31 25.79
C ARG A 131 23.13 18.03 25.45
N GLU A 132 23.99 17.43 24.64
CA GLU A 132 25.26 18.05 24.20
C GLU A 132 25.01 19.32 23.37
N VAL A 133 24.04 19.30 22.46
CA VAL A 133 23.67 20.50 21.67
C VAL A 133 23.11 21.62 22.56
N ILE A 134 22.30 21.28 23.56
CA ILE A 134 21.76 22.26 24.52
C ILE A 134 22.90 22.89 25.33
N ALA A 135 23.81 22.06 25.86
CA ALA A 135 24.98 22.56 26.60
C ALA A 135 25.89 23.45 25.73
N GLU A 136 26.09 23.14 24.45
CA GLU A 136 26.90 23.98 23.55
C GLU A 136 26.26 25.35 23.28
N LYS A 137 24.93 25.44 23.27
CA LYS A 137 24.20 26.66 22.90
C LYS A 137 23.80 27.54 24.08
N PHE A 138 23.67 26.98 25.28
CA PHE A 138 23.05 27.66 26.42
C PHE A 138 23.89 27.70 27.71
N ASP A 139 25.05 27.03 27.78
CA ASP A 139 26.06 27.17 28.86
C ASP A 139 27.31 27.94 28.42
#